data_AF-A0A1F9XKI7-F1
#
_entry.id   AF-A0A1F9XKI7-F1
#
_cell.length_a   1.000
_cell.length_b   1.000
_cell.length_c   1.000
_cell.angle_alpha   90.00
_cell.angle_beta   90.00
_cell.angle_gamma   90.00
#
_symmetry.space_group_name_H-M   'P 1'
#
loop_
_entity.id
_entity.type
_entity.pdbx_description
1 polymer ?
#
loop_
_entity_poly.entity_id
_entity_poly.type
_entity_poly.pdbx_seq_one_letter_code
_entity_poly.pdbx_strand_id
1 'polypeptide(L)'
;MNENKRYLFGLLAVLAVFLAFSLLKKPDRAGSVATCGECATIAMPNLEGNNMDIPDKEYKKRLSPEAYRVLREKGTEKPFSGKYYYNEEKGVYVCGACGNPLFTSKTKFDAGCGWPSFYEPVSPESVRTQTDRSLGIERTEVICGKCSSHLGHVFDDGPQPTGQRYCINSVALDFKKETGAPVKTETALFAAGCFWGVEAQFKKVKGIIKTTVGYTGGHIVNPTYRDVCTGKTGHAEAIQVKFDPEQVSYGELLDIFWEIHDPTTRNRQGPDVGSQYRSAIFYKDTQQ
;
A
#
# COMPACT_ATOMS: atom_id res chain seq x y z
N MET A 1 -66.85 -30.43 -18.60
CA MET A 1 -65.91 -31.57 -18.40
C MET A 1 -64.77 -31.43 -19.39
N ASN A 2 -63.51 -31.21 -19.06
CA ASN A 2 -62.84 -31.14 -17.75
C ASN A 2 -61.60 -30.25 -17.89
N GLU A 3 -61.42 -29.34 -16.94
CA GLU A 3 -60.26 -28.46 -16.73
C GLU A 3 -58.96 -29.20 -16.31
N ASN A 4 -58.82 -30.50 -16.63
CA ASN A 4 -57.71 -31.33 -16.14
C ASN A 4 -56.50 -31.41 -17.08
N LYS A 5 -56.41 -30.57 -18.13
CA LYS A 5 -55.25 -30.59 -19.05
C LYS A 5 -54.21 -29.49 -18.84
N ARG A 6 -54.40 -28.60 -17.84
CA ARG A 6 -53.44 -27.53 -17.53
C ARG A 6 -52.44 -27.85 -16.41
N TYR A 7 -52.63 -28.94 -15.67
CA TYR A 7 -51.76 -29.32 -14.55
C TYR A 7 -50.74 -30.44 -14.85
N LEU A 8 -50.74 -31.02 -16.06
CA LEU A 8 -49.84 -32.14 -16.39
C LEU A 8 -48.51 -31.71 -17.05
N PHE A 9 -48.39 -30.47 -17.53
CA PHE A 9 -47.14 -29.95 -18.10
C PHE A 9 -46.29 -29.15 -17.09
N GLY A 10 -46.81 -28.86 -15.89
CA GLY A 10 -46.09 -28.12 -14.85
C GLY A 10 -45.26 -28.99 -13.90
N LEU A 11 -45.54 -30.29 -13.80
CA LEU A 11 -44.86 -31.18 -12.83
C LEU A 11 -43.63 -31.92 -13.40
N LEU A 12 -43.45 -31.93 -14.73
CA LEU A 12 -42.31 -32.59 -15.39
C LEU A 12 -41.06 -31.71 -15.51
N ALA A 13 -41.18 -30.38 -15.32
CA ALA A 13 -40.05 -29.45 -15.42
C ALA A 13 -39.32 -29.20 -14.09
N VAL A 14 -39.92 -29.51 -12.94
CA VAL A 14 -39.30 -29.27 -11.62
C VAL A 14 -38.44 -30.45 -11.15
N LEU A 15 -38.70 -31.67 -11.64
CA LEU A 15 -37.90 -32.87 -11.32
C LEU A 15 -36.60 -32.99 -12.14
N ALA A 16 -36.47 -32.30 -13.27
CA ALA A 16 -35.25 -32.29 -14.08
C ALA A 16 -34.17 -31.34 -13.54
N VAL A 17 -34.51 -30.39 -12.67
CA VAL A 17 -33.55 -29.43 -12.09
C VAL A 17 -32.88 -29.97 -10.82
N PHE A 18 -33.52 -30.89 -10.10
CA PHE A 18 -32.92 -31.51 -8.89
C PHE A 18 -32.04 -32.74 -9.17
N LEU A 19 -32.17 -33.39 -10.33
CA LEU A 19 -31.36 -34.57 -10.69
C LEU A 19 -30.06 -34.23 -11.43
N ALA A 20 -29.86 -32.98 -11.86
CA ALA A 20 -28.62 -32.53 -12.49
C ALA A 20 -27.56 -32.01 -11.49
N PHE A 21 -27.92 -31.83 -10.20
CA PHE A 21 -26.99 -31.34 -9.17
C PHE A 21 -26.24 -32.44 -8.40
N SER A 22 -26.49 -33.71 -8.68
CA SER A 22 -25.89 -34.85 -7.96
C SER A 22 -24.84 -35.64 -8.75
N LEU A 23 -24.41 -35.17 -9.94
CA LEU A 23 -23.43 -35.87 -10.79
C LEU A 23 -22.32 -34.96 -11.35
N LEU A 24 -21.78 -34.05 -10.54
CA LEU A 24 -20.47 -33.44 -10.80
C LEU A 24 -19.53 -33.75 -9.63
N LYS A 25 -18.96 -34.95 -9.72
CA LYS A 25 -17.78 -35.39 -8.97
C LYS A 25 -16.66 -34.35 -9.20
N LYS A 26 -16.26 -33.63 -8.14
CA LYS A 26 -15.02 -32.86 -8.16
C LYS A 26 -13.85 -33.86 -8.29
N PRO A 27 -12.88 -33.65 -9.20
CA PRO A 27 -11.68 -34.47 -9.19
C PRO A 27 -10.84 -34.13 -7.97
N ASP A 28 -10.56 -35.14 -7.14
CA ASP A 28 -9.54 -35.09 -6.09
C ASP A 28 -8.17 -34.86 -6.74
N ARG A 29 -7.65 -33.63 -6.67
CA ARG A 29 -6.23 -33.40 -6.90
C ARG A 29 -5.49 -33.58 -5.58
N ALA A 30 -4.98 -34.79 -5.41
CA ALA A 30 -3.88 -35.09 -4.53
C ALA A 30 -2.76 -34.07 -4.75
N GLY A 31 -2.28 -33.48 -3.65
CA GLY A 31 -1.16 -32.55 -3.66
C GLY A 31 0.11 -33.26 -4.09
N SER A 32 0.68 -32.83 -5.21
CA SER A 32 2.11 -32.95 -5.45
C SER A 32 2.77 -31.69 -4.93
N VAL A 33 3.54 -31.82 -3.85
CA VAL A 33 4.45 -30.79 -3.36
C VAL A 33 5.53 -30.63 -4.44
N ALA A 34 5.39 -29.60 -5.28
CA ALA A 34 6.49 -29.12 -6.10
C ALA A 34 7.37 -28.26 -5.20
N THR A 35 8.52 -28.81 -4.80
CA THR A 35 9.60 -28.06 -4.18
C THR A 35 10.13 -27.06 -5.20
N CYS A 36 9.79 -25.78 -5.03
CA CYS A 36 10.46 -24.72 -5.75
C CYS A 36 11.85 -24.57 -5.13
N GLY A 37 12.86 -25.01 -5.86
CA GLY A 37 14.27 -24.77 -5.54
C GLY A 37 14.55 -23.27 -5.59
N GLU A 38 15.22 -22.81 -4.52
CA GLU A 38 16.01 -21.58 -4.43
C GLU A 38 15.41 -20.33 -5.07
N CYS A 39 14.42 -19.77 -4.38
CA CYS A 39 14.24 -18.32 -4.41
C CYS A 39 15.44 -17.72 -3.64
N ALA A 40 16.42 -17.22 -4.39
CA ALA A 40 17.58 -16.51 -3.85
C ALA A 40 17.10 -15.43 -2.88
N THR A 41 17.41 -15.65 -1.60
CA THR A 41 17.24 -14.67 -0.53
C THR A 41 18.06 -13.44 -0.88
N ILE A 42 17.39 -12.35 -1.26
CA ILE A 42 18.00 -11.03 -1.20
C ILE A 42 18.30 -10.79 0.28
N ALA A 43 19.57 -10.88 0.64
CA ALA A 43 20.07 -10.58 1.96
C ALA A 43 19.66 -9.14 2.31
N MET A 44 18.69 -9.01 3.22
CA MET A 44 18.46 -7.75 3.91
C MET A 44 19.75 -7.38 4.65
N PRO A 45 20.22 -6.13 4.57
CA PRO A 45 21.45 -5.74 5.24
C PRO A 45 21.30 -6.00 6.75
N ASN A 46 22.26 -6.78 7.25
CA ASN A 46 22.47 -7.13 8.64
C ASN A 46 22.35 -5.88 9.53
N LEU A 47 21.20 -5.70 10.18
CA LEU A 47 21.09 -4.82 11.35
C LEU A 47 21.63 -5.61 12.55
N GLU A 48 22.95 -5.72 12.59
CA GLU A 48 23.68 -6.31 13.71
C GLU A 48 23.35 -5.54 15.00
N GLY A 49 22.91 -6.29 16.01
CA GLY A 49 22.61 -5.78 17.34
C GLY A 49 21.39 -6.45 17.95
N ASN A 50 21.53 -7.70 18.37
CA ASN A 50 20.57 -8.32 19.28
C ASN A 50 20.73 -7.67 20.66
N ASN A 51 20.02 -6.57 20.86
CA ASN A 51 20.22 -5.64 21.96
C ASN A 51 19.46 -6.06 23.23
N MET A 52 19.51 -7.35 23.59
CA MET A 52 18.82 -7.88 24.78
C MET A 52 19.63 -7.70 26.08
N ASP A 53 20.93 -7.36 25.99
CA ASP A 53 21.84 -7.37 27.15
C ASP A 53 22.64 -6.06 27.33
N ILE A 54 22.05 -4.90 27.02
CA ILE A 54 22.66 -3.64 27.48
C ILE A 54 22.31 -3.45 28.96
N PRO A 55 23.29 -3.37 29.88
CA PRO A 55 23.02 -3.05 31.28
C PRO A 55 22.37 -1.67 31.41
N ASP A 56 21.42 -1.50 32.33
CA ASP A 56 20.71 -0.22 32.60
C ASP A 56 21.65 0.99 32.76
N LYS A 57 22.86 0.75 33.26
CA LYS A 57 23.92 1.77 33.39
C LYS A 57 24.34 2.41 32.07
N GLU A 58 24.29 1.69 30.94
CA GLU A 58 24.58 2.28 29.64
C GLU A 58 23.41 3.09 29.08
N TYR A 59 22.17 2.65 29.34
CA TYR A 59 21.00 3.44 28.94
C TYR A 59 20.97 4.80 29.63
N LYS A 60 21.45 4.91 30.88
CA LYS A 60 21.57 6.20 31.59
C LYS A 60 22.54 7.19 30.91
N LYS A 61 23.49 6.70 30.11
CA LYS A 61 24.41 7.55 29.32
C LYS A 61 23.87 7.91 27.95
N ARG A 62 23.04 7.04 27.36
CA ARG A 62 22.50 7.19 25.99
C ARG A 62 21.16 7.95 25.96
N LEU A 63 20.35 7.80 27.00
CA LEU A 63 19.01 8.39 27.08
C LEU A 63 19.06 9.73 27.82
N SER A 64 18.15 10.64 27.46
CA SER A 64 17.90 11.83 28.26
C SER A 64 17.35 11.43 29.65
N PRO A 65 17.47 12.28 30.68
CA PRO A 65 16.93 11.97 32.00
C PRO A 65 15.44 11.61 31.99
N GLU A 66 14.65 12.32 31.19
CA GLU A 66 13.22 12.06 31.03
C GLU A 66 12.95 10.75 30.28
N ALA A 67 13.73 10.45 29.23
CA ALA A 67 13.62 9.19 28.52
C ALA A 67 14.01 8.00 29.39
N TYR A 68 15.04 8.14 30.23
CA TYR A 68 15.41 7.11 31.19
C TYR A 68 14.30 6.88 32.23
N ARG A 69 13.74 7.96 32.80
CA ARG A 69 12.63 7.90 33.76
C ARG A 69 11.42 7.17 33.19
N VAL A 70 11.05 7.46 31.94
CA VAL A 70 9.92 6.79 31.28
C VAL A 70 10.27 5.35 30.89
N LEU A 71 11.32 5.13 30.11
CA LEU A 71 11.64 3.83 29.50
C LEU A 71 12.14 2.77 30.49
N ARG A 72 12.79 3.18 31.60
CA ARG A 72 13.41 2.25 32.57
C ARG A 72 12.74 2.30 33.95
N GLU A 73 12.34 3.47 34.42
CA GLU A 73 11.71 3.63 35.74
C GLU A 73 10.17 3.61 35.69
N LYS A 74 9.59 3.25 34.54
CA LYS A 74 8.14 3.18 34.29
C LYS A 74 7.39 4.49 34.59
N GLY A 75 8.07 5.62 34.40
CA GLY A 75 7.47 6.94 34.51
C GLY A 75 6.51 7.24 33.37
N THR A 76 5.66 8.24 33.58
CA THR A 76 4.75 8.78 32.55
C THR A 76 5.07 10.25 32.29
N GLU A 77 5.17 10.65 31.03
CA GLU A 77 5.38 12.05 30.63
C GLU A 77 4.13 12.90 30.93
N LYS A 78 4.27 14.22 30.98
CA LYS A 78 3.11 15.10 31.18
C LYS A 78 2.21 15.09 29.93
N PRO A 79 0.88 15.14 30.08
CA PRO A 79 -0.02 15.20 28.93
C PRO A 79 0.29 16.42 28.06
N PHE A 80 0.16 16.26 26.74
CA PHE A 80 0.40 17.27 25.70
C PHE A 80 1.83 17.81 25.60
N SER A 81 2.79 17.25 26.33
CA SER A 81 4.20 17.69 26.31
C SER A 81 5.05 16.96 25.27
N GLY A 82 4.55 15.85 24.71
CA GLY A 82 5.28 14.96 23.84
C GLY A 82 5.47 15.48 22.41
N LYS A 83 6.71 15.41 21.89
CA LYS A 83 7.08 15.79 20.51
C LYS A 83 6.19 15.14 19.44
N TYR A 84 5.80 13.89 19.65
CA TYR A 84 5.08 13.08 18.67
C TYR A 84 3.57 13.07 18.85
N TYR A 85 3.04 13.85 19.81
CA TYR A 85 1.59 13.95 20.04
C TYR A 85 0.87 14.46 18.77
N TYR A 86 1.26 15.64 18.28
CA TYR A 86 0.71 16.25 17.07
C TYR A 86 1.42 15.83 15.77
N ASN A 87 2.24 14.78 15.78
CA ASN A 87 2.93 14.35 14.56
C ASN A 87 1.97 13.61 13.62
N GLU A 88 1.84 14.11 12.39
CA GLU A 88 1.04 13.53 11.30
C GLU A 88 1.88 13.06 10.10
N GLU A 89 3.21 13.14 10.22
CA GLU A 89 4.11 12.70 9.15
C GLU A 89 4.01 11.19 8.88
N LYS A 90 4.21 10.79 7.62
CA LYS A 90 4.27 9.37 7.24
C LYS A 90 5.60 8.76 7.66
N GLY A 91 5.55 7.60 8.32
CA GLY A 91 6.74 6.96 8.85
C GLY A 91 6.46 5.85 9.84
N VAL A 92 7.53 5.42 10.50
CA VAL A 92 7.53 4.35 11.50
C VAL A 92 8.03 4.91 12.83
N TYR A 93 7.26 4.68 13.89
CA TYR A 93 7.65 4.95 15.26
C TYR A 93 8.45 3.77 15.79
N VAL A 94 9.66 4.06 16.25
CA VAL A 94 10.60 3.08 16.79
C VAL A 94 10.82 3.31 18.28
N CYS A 95 11.28 2.30 19.00
CA CYS A 95 11.60 2.40 20.42
C CYS A 95 12.79 3.36 20.62
N GLY A 96 12.62 4.38 21.48
CA GLY A 96 13.67 5.35 21.79
C GLY A 96 14.91 4.75 22.47
N ALA A 97 14.81 3.55 23.05
CA ALA A 97 15.94 2.85 23.67
C ALA A 97 16.76 1.98 22.70
N CYS A 98 16.09 1.13 21.91
CA CYS A 98 16.76 0.11 21.09
C CYS A 98 16.51 0.23 19.59
N GLY A 99 15.67 1.17 19.15
CA GLY A 99 15.34 1.36 17.74
C GLY A 99 14.41 0.30 17.14
N ASN A 100 13.82 -0.58 17.95
CA ASN A 100 12.86 -1.59 17.49
C ASN A 100 11.62 -0.91 16.86
N PRO A 101 11.15 -1.30 15.67
CA PRO A 101 9.90 -0.80 15.11
C PRO A 101 8.70 -1.17 15.98
N LEU A 102 7.89 -0.18 16.35
CA LEU A 102 6.75 -0.36 17.27
C LEU A 102 5.41 -0.10 16.58
N PHE A 103 5.24 1.09 15.99
CA PHE A 103 3.97 1.54 15.40
C PHE A 103 4.19 2.22 14.06
N THR A 104 3.16 2.29 13.22
CA THR A 104 3.21 3.06 11.96
C THR A 104 2.40 4.36 12.08
N SER A 105 2.67 5.32 11.21
CA SER A 105 1.82 6.52 11.09
C SER A 105 0.40 6.19 10.63
N LYS A 106 0.18 5.06 9.92
CA LYS A 106 -1.15 4.62 9.45
C LYS A 106 -2.05 4.18 10.60
N THR A 107 -1.45 3.68 11.67
CA THR A 107 -2.14 3.18 12.85
C THR A 107 -2.33 4.25 13.92
N LYS A 108 -1.76 5.45 13.72
CA LYS A 108 -1.86 6.58 14.65
C LYS A 108 -3.20 7.29 14.50
N PHE A 109 -3.78 7.69 15.63
CA PHE A 109 -5.00 8.50 15.65
C PHE A 109 -4.98 9.47 16.83
N ASP A 110 -5.84 10.50 16.78
CA ASP A 110 -6.05 11.41 17.90
C ASP A 110 -7.15 10.87 18.83
N ALA A 111 -6.78 10.53 20.06
CA ALA A 111 -7.71 10.08 21.09
C ALA A 111 -8.09 11.20 22.08
N GLY A 112 -7.53 12.40 21.94
CA GLY A 112 -7.72 13.50 22.90
C GLY A 112 -7.15 13.23 24.30
N CYS A 113 -6.36 12.16 24.47
CA CYS A 113 -5.87 11.75 25.80
C CYS A 113 -4.62 12.50 26.26
N GLY A 114 -3.93 13.23 25.36
CA GLY A 114 -2.69 13.94 25.68
C GLY A 114 -1.39 13.17 25.39
N TRP A 115 -1.48 11.92 24.93
CA TRP A 115 -0.33 11.11 24.49
C TRP A 115 -0.57 10.49 23.10
N PRO A 116 0.50 10.21 22.31
CA PRO A 116 0.40 9.48 21.06
C PRO A 116 -0.43 8.18 21.22
N SER A 117 -1.45 8.05 20.38
CA SER A 117 -2.36 6.90 20.39
C SER A 117 -2.29 6.12 19.09
N PHE A 118 -2.23 4.80 19.19
CA PHE A 118 -2.21 3.88 18.05
C PHE A 118 -3.21 2.77 18.27
N TYR A 119 -3.81 2.22 17.21
CA TYR A 119 -4.77 1.11 17.35
C TYR A 119 -4.14 -0.28 17.12
N GLU A 120 -2.95 -0.35 16.53
CA GLU A 120 -2.29 -1.61 16.19
C GLU A 120 -0.75 -1.43 16.10
N PRO A 121 0.05 -2.37 16.63
CA PRO A 121 1.50 -2.38 16.45
C PRO A 121 1.92 -2.85 15.04
N VAL A 122 3.18 -2.63 14.67
CA VAL A 122 3.76 -3.10 13.39
C VAL A 122 3.72 -4.63 13.28
N SER A 123 3.99 -5.32 14.40
CA SER A 123 3.87 -6.77 14.51
C SER A 123 3.52 -7.19 15.94
N PRO A 124 2.98 -8.40 16.15
CA PRO A 124 2.73 -8.94 17.49
C PRO A 124 4.00 -9.08 18.35
N GLU A 125 5.18 -9.15 17.74
CA GLU A 125 6.47 -9.28 18.42
C GLU A 125 7.08 -7.92 18.79
N SER A 126 6.65 -6.84 18.13
CA SER A 126 7.15 -5.48 18.37
C SER A 126 6.87 -4.99 19.78
N VAL A 127 5.70 -5.34 20.32
CA VAL A 127 5.23 -4.95 21.65
C VAL A 127 4.81 -6.18 22.45
N ARG A 128 5.04 -6.15 23.75
CA ARG A 128 4.48 -7.13 24.69
C ARG A 128 3.61 -6.41 25.70
N THR A 129 2.64 -7.12 26.24
CA THR A 129 1.78 -6.61 27.30
C THR A 129 2.08 -7.33 28.60
N GLN A 130 1.99 -6.61 29.71
CA GLN A 130 2.11 -7.19 31.05
C GLN A 130 1.13 -6.50 32.00
N THR A 131 0.69 -7.24 33.03
CA THR A 131 -0.21 -6.69 34.04
C THR A 131 0.54 -5.74 34.96
N ASP A 132 0.06 -4.50 35.05
CA ASP A 132 0.55 -3.46 35.94
C ASP A 132 -0.50 -3.21 37.04
N ARG A 133 -0.12 -3.51 38.29
CA ARG A 133 -0.94 -3.26 39.49
C ARG A 133 -0.45 -2.05 40.29
N SER A 134 0.46 -1.26 39.72
CA SER A 134 0.92 -0.03 40.33
C SER A 134 -0.27 0.91 40.54
N LEU A 135 -0.30 1.63 41.66
CA LEU A 135 -1.40 2.51 42.07
C LEU A 135 -2.72 1.82 42.45
N GLY A 136 -2.71 0.49 42.67
CA GLY A 136 -3.88 -0.24 43.18
C GLY A 136 -5.01 -0.46 42.16
N ILE A 137 -4.74 -0.20 40.87
CA ILE A 137 -5.65 -0.44 39.75
C ILE A 137 -4.94 -1.40 38.80
N GLU A 138 -5.66 -2.40 38.28
CA GLU A 138 -5.13 -3.32 37.28
C GLU A 138 -5.19 -2.66 35.89
N ARG A 139 -4.02 -2.43 35.28
CA ARG A 139 -3.86 -1.86 33.94
C ARG A 139 -2.98 -2.78 33.11
N THR A 140 -3.10 -2.71 31.79
CA THR A 140 -2.26 -3.47 30.87
C THR A 140 -1.11 -2.57 30.38
N GLU A 141 0.08 -2.77 30.92
CA GLU A 141 1.29 -2.06 30.52
C GLU A 141 1.80 -2.61 29.18
N VAL A 142 2.24 -1.71 28.32
CA VAL A 142 2.85 -2.01 27.02
C VAL A 142 4.36 -1.79 27.15
N ILE A 143 5.12 -2.84 26.85
CA ILE A 143 6.59 -2.82 26.85
C ILE A 143 7.13 -3.15 25.46
N CYS A 144 8.34 -2.70 25.17
CA CYS A 144 9.04 -3.06 23.94
C CYS A 144 9.35 -4.56 23.91
N GLY A 145 8.99 -5.25 22.83
CA GLY A 145 9.23 -6.70 22.71
C GLY A 145 10.71 -7.09 22.66
N LYS A 146 11.61 -6.16 22.31
CA LYS A 146 13.06 -6.41 22.19
C LYS A 146 13.85 -6.08 23.45
N CYS A 147 13.65 -4.90 24.04
CA CYS A 147 14.45 -4.41 25.18
C CYS A 147 13.68 -4.29 26.50
N SER A 148 12.40 -4.69 26.51
CA SER A 148 11.50 -4.63 27.67
C SER A 148 11.35 -3.23 28.29
N SER A 149 11.68 -2.16 27.54
CA SER A 149 11.46 -0.79 28.00
C SER A 149 9.97 -0.47 28.09
N HIS A 150 9.60 0.28 29.13
CA HIS A 150 8.25 0.78 29.31
C HIS A 150 7.87 1.77 28.21
N LEU A 151 6.73 1.56 27.56
CA LEU A 151 6.21 2.42 26.50
C LEU A 151 4.97 3.19 26.97
N GLY A 152 4.04 2.51 27.61
CA GLY A 152 2.78 3.08 28.09
C GLY A 152 1.78 2.00 28.46
N HIS A 153 0.50 2.19 28.10
CA HIS A 153 -0.60 1.26 28.43
C HIS A 153 -1.54 1.07 27.24
N VAL A 154 -2.23 -0.06 27.22
CA VAL A 154 -3.26 -0.38 26.23
C VAL A 154 -4.63 -0.42 26.90
N PHE A 155 -5.64 0.09 26.19
CA PHE A 155 -7.03 0.19 26.63
C PHE A 155 -7.97 -0.35 25.54
N ASP A 156 -9.16 -0.80 25.93
CA ASP A 156 -10.16 -1.37 25.01
C ASP A 156 -11.18 -0.32 24.49
N ASP A 157 -10.79 0.96 24.47
CA ASP A 157 -11.59 2.11 24.02
C ASP A 157 -11.08 2.70 22.69
N GLY A 158 -10.43 1.87 21.87
CA GLY A 158 -9.88 2.25 20.58
C GLY A 158 -10.87 2.17 19.41
N PRO A 159 -10.48 2.71 18.24
CA PRO A 159 -11.29 2.63 17.04
C PRO A 159 -11.29 1.20 16.44
N GLN A 160 -12.27 0.92 15.59
CA GLN A 160 -12.21 -0.24 14.70
C GLN A 160 -10.99 -0.11 13.76
N PRO A 161 -10.35 -1.22 13.35
CA PRO A 161 -10.83 -2.62 13.43
C PRO A 161 -10.44 -3.38 14.71
N THR A 162 -9.45 -2.91 15.47
CA THR A 162 -8.91 -3.66 16.62
C THR A 162 -9.67 -3.38 17.91
N GLY A 163 -10.30 -2.21 18.05
CA GLY A 163 -10.93 -1.76 19.30
C GLY A 163 -9.93 -1.42 20.40
N GLN A 164 -8.62 -1.54 20.13
CA GLN A 164 -7.56 -1.28 21.11
C GLN A 164 -6.98 0.12 20.91
N ARG A 165 -6.60 0.75 22.01
CA ARG A 165 -5.87 2.01 22.05
C ARG A 165 -4.59 1.86 22.84
N TYR A 166 -3.48 1.82 22.11
CA TYR A 166 -2.13 1.89 22.65
C TYR A 166 -1.81 3.35 22.95
N CYS A 167 -1.86 3.73 24.22
CA CYS A 167 -1.51 5.05 24.72
C CYS A 167 -0.01 5.04 25.12
N ILE A 168 0.82 5.68 24.31
CA ILE A 168 2.28 5.54 24.40
C ILE A 168 2.93 6.89 24.68
N ASN A 169 3.87 6.91 25.62
CA ASN A 169 4.65 8.11 25.91
C ASN A 169 5.45 8.52 24.65
N SER A 170 5.34 9.78 24.26
CA SER A 170 6.12 10.32 23.13
C SER A 170 7.62 10.22 23.37
N VAL A 171 8.08 10.43 24.60
CA VAL A 171 9.50 10.35 24.96
C VAL A 171 10.03 8.91 24.85
N ALA A 172 9.15 7.90 24.91
CA ALA A 172 9.53 6.50 24.70
C ALA A 172 9.70 6.13 23.22
N LEU A 173 9.31 7.02 22.31
CA LEU A 173 9.35 6.82 20.87
C LEU A 173 10.45 7.65 20.22
N ASP A 174 10.94 7.16 19.10
CA ASP A 174 11.59 7.96 18.07
C ASP A 174 10.87 7.75 16.72
N PHE A 175 11.09 8.63 15.75
CA PHE A 175 10.34 8.61 14.50
C PHE A 175 11.27 8.56 13.29
N LYS A 176 11.17 7.46 12.53
CA LYS A 176 11.79 7.33 11.22
C LYS A 176 10.78 7.73 10.16
N LYS A 177 10.94 8.95 9.64
CA LYS A 177 10.15 9.44 8.51
C LYS A 177 10.29 8.46 7.34
N GLU A 178 9.17 8.14 6.70
CA GLU A 178 9.16 7.42 5.44
C GLU A 178 9.78 8.36 4.39
N THR A 179 11.11 8.28 4.25
CA THR A 179 11.79 8.88 3.13
C THR A 179 11.46 7.97 1.96
N GLY A 180 10.53 8.38 1.10
CA GLY A 180 10.49 7.84 -0.25
C GLY A 180 11.87 8.10 -0.84
N ALA A 181 12.76 7.11 -0.79
CA ALA A 181 14.05 7.19 -1.46
C ALA A 181 13.75 7.57 -2.92
N PRO A 182 14.57 8.39 -3.58
CA PRO A 182 14.40 8.64 -4.99
C PRO A 182 14.57 7.32 -5.73
N VAL A 183 13.44 6.65 -5.99
CA VAL A 183 13.36 5.51 -6.89
C VAL A 183 13.90 5.99 -8.22
N LYS A 184 14.82 5.25 -8.85
CA LYS A 184 15.26 5.57 -10.21
C LYS A 184 13.99 5.59 -11.07
N THR A 185 13.73 6.67 -11.79
CA THR A 185 12.51 6.77 -12.59
C THR A 185 12.83 7.06 -14.04
N GLU A 186 12.14 6.36 -14.93
CA GLU A 186 12.20 6.60 -16.36
C GLU A 186 10.85 7.10 -16.87
N THR A 187 10.78 7.51 -18.13
CA THR A 187 9.56 8.07 -18.71
C THR A 187 9.38 7.63 -20.15
N ALA A 188 8.19 7.13 -20.45
CA ALA A 188 7.75 6.75 -21.80
C ALA A 188 6.60 7.65 -22.27
N LEU A 189 6.48 7.85 -23.60
CA LEU A 189 5.38 8.59 -24.21
C LEU A 189 4.70 7.75 -25.30
N PHE A 190 3.40 7.53 -25.14
CA PHE A 190 2.59 6.71 -26.05
C PHE A 190 1.34 7.46 -26.50
N ALA A 191 0.98 7.30 -27.77
CA ALA A 191 -0.31 7.69 -28.34
C ALA A 191 -0.96 6.44 -28.92
N ALA A 192 -2.18 6.12 -28.48
CA ALA A 192 -2.85 4.85 -28.80
C ALA A 192 -4.37 5.03 -28.99
N GLY A 193 -4.82 6.23 -29.37
CA GLY A 193 -6.24 6.61 -29.43
C GLY A 193 -6.62 7.57 -28.31
N CYS A 194 -7.88 7.54 -27.87
CA CYS A 194 -8.36 8.42 -26.79
C CYS A 194 -7.55 8.21 -25.50
N PHE A 195 -6.87 9.25 -25.05
CA PHE A 195 -5.92 9.16 -23.93
C PHE A 195 -6.52 8.72 -22.58
N TRP A 196 -7.85 8.81 -22.38
CA TRP A 196 -8.50 8.42 -21.13
C TRP A 196 -8.54 6.90 -20.99
N GLY A 197 -8.85 6.21 -22.09
CA GLY A 197 -8.83 4.74 -22.14
C GLY A 197 -7.41 4.23 -21.94
N VAL A 198 -6.44 4.84 -22.62
CA VAL A 198 -5.02 4.49 -22.52
C VAL A 198 -4.52 4.72 -21.09
N GLU A 199 -4.76 5.90 -20.50
CA GLU A 199 -4.36 6.22 -19.13
C GLU A 199 -4.96 5.23 -18.11
N ALA A 200 -6.23 4.86 -18.28
CA ALA A 200 -6.90 3.93 -17.40
C ALA A 200 -6.29 2.53 -17.43
N GLN A 201 -5.71 2.09 -18.54
CA GLN A 201 -4.99 0.81 -18.60
C GLN A 201 -3.62 0.90 -17.92
N PHE A 202 -2.82 1.92 -18.23
CA PHE A 202 -1.51 2.09 -17.62
C PHE A 202 -1.59 2.33 -16.10
N LYS A 203 -2.61 3.03 -15.59
CA LYS A 203 -2.80 3.21 -14.13
C LYS A 203 -2.93 1.90 -13.33
N LYS A 204 -3.26 0.77 -13.97
CA LYS A 204 -3.41 -0.54 -13.32
C LYS A 204 -2.09 -1.30 -13.18
N VAL A 205 -1.03 -0.86 -13.86
CA VAL A 205 0.24 -1.59 -13.95
C VAL A 205 1.09 -1.30 -12.72
N LYS A 206 1.53 -2.36 -12.04
CA LYS A 206 2.47 -2.23 -10.93
C LYS A 206 3.81 -1.69 -11.44
N GLY A 207 4.41 -0.75 -10.70
CA GLY A 207 5.65 -0.07 -11.11
C GLY A 207 5.42 1.27 -11.82
N ILE A 208 4.18 1.60 -12.20
CA ILE A 208 3.85 2.93 -12.69
C ILE A 208 3.67 3.89 -11.50
N ILE A 209 4.44 4.97 -11.52
CA ILE A 209 4.49 5.98 -10.47
C ILE A 209 3.49 7.10 -10.77
N LYS A 210 3.42 7.54 -12.03
CA LYS A 210 2.53 8.63 -12.46
C LYS A 210 2.21 8.53 -13.94
N THR A 211 0.95 8.78 -14.30
CA THR A 211 0.53 9.04 -15.68
C THR A 211 0.12 10.50 -15.83
N THR A 212 0.36 11.09 -17.00
CA THR A 212 -0.12 12.44 -17.35
C THR A 212 -0.62 12.43 -18.79
N VAL A 213 -1.86 12.84 -19.02
CA VAL A 213 -2.43 12.99 -20.36
C VAL A 213 -2.03 14.33 -20.99
N GLY A 214 -1.90 14.37 -22.30
CA GLY A 214 -1.56 15.60 -23.02
C GLY A 214 -1.50 15.44 -24.53
N TYR A 215 -0.86 16.40 -25.19
CA TYR A 215 -0.78 16.47 -26.65
C TYR A 215 0.68 16.60 -27.09
N THR A 216 1.11 15.80 -28.07
CA THR A 216 2.49 15.83 -28.59
C THR A 216 2.57 15.46 -30.07
N GLY A 217 3.73 15.61 -30.70
CA GLY A 217 3.94 15.25 -32.11
C GLY A 217 3.27 16.19 -33.13
N GLY A 218 2.84 17.37 -32.69
CA GLY A 218 2.30 18.44 -33.54
C GLY A 218 3.19 19.68 -33.53
N HIS A 219 2.69 20.77 -34.11
CA HIS A 219 3.46 22.00 -34.33
C HIS A 219 2.91 23.24 -33.59
N ILE A 220 1.74 23.14 -32.96
CA ILE A 220 1.14 24.26 -32.22
C ILE A 220 1.66 24.24 -30.78
N VAL A 221 2.17 25.37 -30.31
CA VAL A 221 2.67 25.49 -28.92
C VAL A 221 1.48 25.64 -27.97
N ASN A 222 1.49 24.89 -26.86
CA ASN A 222 0.46 24.90 -25.82
C ASN A 222 -0.99 24.77 -26.35
N PRO A 223 -1.30 23.74 -27.15
CA PRO A 223 -2.63 23.60 -27.74
C PRO A 223 -3.67 23.26 -26.67
N THR A 224 -4.87 23.82 -26.80
CA THR A 224 -6.01 23.41 -25.99
C THR A 224 -6.68 22.17 -26.58
N TYR A 225 -7.52 21.48 -25.79
CA TYR A 225 -8.33 20.36 -26.30
C TYR A 225 -9.17 20.75 -27.53
N ARG A 226 -9.74 21.96 -27.53
CA ARG A 226 -10.53 22.46 -28.65
C ARG A 226 -9.69 22.63 -29.92
N ASP A 227 -8.45 23.12 -29.78
CA ASP A 227 -7.55 23.27 -30.91
C ASP A 227 -7.23 21.90 -31.51
N VAL A 228 -6.90 20.91 -30.68
CA VAL A 228 -6.57 19.54 -31.11
C VAL A 228 -7.75 18.86 -31.79
N CYS A 229 -8.98 19.06 -31.28
CA CYS A 229 -10.20 18.53 -31.91
C CYS A 229 -10.43 19.04 -33.34
N THR A 230 -9.83 20.18 -33.73
CA THR A 230 -9.91 20.65 -35.12
C THR A 230 -9.11 19.79 -36.10
N GLY A 231 -8.19 18.94 -35.61
CA GLY A 231 -7.26 18.16 -36.41
C GLY A 231 -6.13 18.97 -37.05
N LYS A 232 -6.11 20.30 -36.89
CA LYS A 232 -5.16 21.20 -37.57
C LYS A 232 -3.82 21.33 -36.85
N THR A 233 -3.75 20.98 -35.57
CA THR A 233 -2.55 21.19 -34.75
C THR A 233 -1.44 20.17 -35.01
N GLY A 234 -1.78 19.05 -35.66
CA GLY A 234 -0.89 17.92 -35.88
C GLY A 234 -0.60 17.08 -34.63
N HIS A 235 -1.06 17.49 -33.45
CA HIS A 235 -0.81 16.72 -32.23
C HIS A 235 -1.58 15.40 -32.21
N ALA A 236 -1.01 14.39 -31.57
CA ALA A 236 -1.70 13.22 -31.09
C ALA A 236 -2.10 13.42 -29.62
N GLU A 237 -3.23 12.84 -29.23
CA GLU A 237 -3.50 12.53 -27.83
C GLU A 237 -2.48 11.49 -27.36
N ALA A 238 -1.79 11.81 -26.28
CA ALA A 238 -0.72 10.97 -25.76
C ALA A 238 -0.74 10.95 -24.23
N ILE A 239 -0.11 9.93 -23.67
CA ILE A 239 0.17 9.81 -22.26
C ILE A 239 1.67 9.83 -22.03
N GLN A 240 2.09 10.52 -20.97
CA GLN A 240 3.41 10.39 -20.37
C GLN A 240 3.31 9.44 -19.19
N VAL A 241 4.07 8.35 -19.24
CA VAL A 241 4.14 7.32 -18.19
C VAL A 241 5.46 7.46 -17.48
N LYS A 242 5.44 7.83 -16.20
CA LYS A 242 6.60 7.79 -15.30
C LYS A 242 6.58 6.49 -14.52
N PHE A 243 7.64 5.69 -14.63
CA PHE A 243 7.69 4.34 -14.09
C PHE A 243 9.03 4.04 -13.40
N ASP A 244 9.01 3.01 -12.56
CA ASP A 244 10.17 2.43 -11.90
C ASP A 244 10.72 1.26 -12.75
N PRO A 245 11.90 1.40 -13.39
CA PRO A 245 12.47 0.37 -14.24
C PRO A 245 12.90 -0.90 -13.47
N GLU A 246 12.96 -0.86 -12.14
CA GLU A 246 13.20 -2.06 -11.32
C GLU A 246 11.91 -2.89 -11.12
N GLN A 247 10.74 -2.31 -11.36
CA GLN A 247 9.44 -2.97 -11.21
C GLN A 247 8.74 -3.26 -12.55
N VAL A 248 8.94 -2.40 -13.56
CA VAL A 248 8.38 -2.57 -14.90
C VAL A 248 9.35 -2.01 -15.94
N SER A 249 9.70 -2.82 -16.92
CA SER A 249 10.60 -2.45 -18.00
C SER A 249 9.86 -1.70 -19.12
N TYR A 250 10.61 -0.94 -19.93
CA TYR A 250 10.05 -0.31 -21.13
C TYR A 250 9.47 -1.34 -22.12
N GLY A 251 10.07 -2.54 -22.21
CA GLY A 251 9.54 -3.65 -23.02
C GLY A 251 8.15 -4.09 -22.57
N GLU A 252 7.93 -4.27 -21.27
CA GLU A 252 6.60 -4.59 -20.73
C GLU A 252 5.58 -3.47 -20.99
N LEU A 253 6.01 -2.21 -20.97
CA LEU A 253 5.14 -1.08 -21.37
C LEU A 253 4.79 -1.13 -22.86
N LEU A 254 5.71 -1.58 -23.73
CA LEU A 254 5.45 -1.79 -25.14
C LEU A 254 4.46 -2.95 -25.37
N ASP A 255 4.60 -4.05 -24.65
CA ASP A 255 3.66 -5.17 -24.74
C ASP A 255 2.23 -4.70 -24.42
N ILE A 256 2.07 -3.95 -23.32
CA ILE A 256 0.80 -3.34 -22.95
C ILE A 256 0.33 -2.39 -24.04
N PHE A 257 1.21 -1.54 -24.57
CA PHE A 257 0.87 -0.61 -25.64
C PHE A 257 0.28 -1.35 -26.85
N TRP A 258 0.89 -2.45 -27.30
CA TRP A 258 0.39 -3.22 -28.44
C TRP A 258 -0.92 -3.98 -28.14
N GLU A 259 -1.17 -4.36 -26.89
CA GLU A 259 -2.38 -5.08 -26.50
C GLU A 259 -3.63 -4.20 -26.38
N ILE A 260 -3.48 -2.94 -25.96
CA ILE A 260 -4.62 -2.09 -25.58
C ILE A 260 -5.31 -1.39 -26.75
N HIS A 261 -4.77 -1.47 -27.96
CA HIS A 261 -5.26 -0.72 -29.12
C HIS A 261 -4.91 -1.43 -30.44
N ASP A 262 -5.65 -1.14 -31.53
CA ASP A 262 -5.26 -1.55 -32.89
C ASP A 262 -4.27 -0.53 -33.48
N PRO A 263 -2.99 -0.89 -33.72
CA PRO A 263 -1.99 0.02 -34.28
C PRO A 263 -2.03 0.11 -35.81
N THR A 264 -2.84 -0.72 -36.47
CA THR A 264 -2.90 -0.79 -37.94
C THR A 264 -3.92 0.19 -38.54
N THR A 265 -4.80 0.74 -37.70
CA THR A 265 -5.80 1.73 -38.11
C THR A 265 -5.22 3.13 -38.18
N ARG A 266 -4.96 3.60 -39.41
CA ARG A 266 -4.46 4.95 -39.65
C ARG A 266 -5.43 6.01 -39.13
N ASN A 267 -4.95 6.90 -38.25
CA ASN A 267 -5.68 8.08 -37.75
C ASN A 267 -7.07 7.75 -37.17
N ARG A 268 -7.18 6.62 -36.48
CA ARG A 268 -8.43 6.16 -35.88
C ARG A 268 -8.15 5.18 -34.76
N GLN A 269 -8.97 5.23 -33.71
CA GLN A 269 -9.09 4.12 -32.77
C GLN A 269 -10.56 3.89 -32.41
N GLY A 270 -11.08 2.68 -32.66
CA GLY A 270 -12.49 2.36 -32.46
C GLY A 270 -13.45 3.39 -33.11
N PRO A 271 -14.36 4.03 -32.33
CA PRO A 271 -15.27 5.05 -32.85
C PRO A 271 -14.60 6.40 -33.09
N ASP A 272 -13.42 6.65 -32.53
CA ASP A 272 -12.73 7.95 -32.56
C ASP A 272 -11.91 8.09 -33.85
N VAL A 273 -12.33 9.00 -34.72
CA VAL A 273 -11.71 9.25 -36.04
C VAL A 273 -11.00 10.59 -36.04
N GLY A 274 -9.72 10.60 -36.40
CA GLY A 274 -8.91 11.81 -36.47
C GLY A 274 -7.40 11.54 -36.32
N SER A 275 -6.57 12.39 -36.93
CA SER A 275 -5.10 12.29 -36.82
C SER A 275 -4.61 12.42 -35.38
N GLN A 276 -5.41 13.05 -34.51
CA GLN A 276 -5.15 13.14 -33.08
C GLN A 276 -5.26 11.79 -32.35
N TYR A 277 -5.94 10.79 -32.91
CA TYR A 277 -6.10 9.46 -32.31
C TYR A 277 -5.16 8.41 -32.93
N ARG A 278 -4.14 8.84 -33.67
CA ARG A 278 -3.17 7.93 -34.30
C ARG A 278 -2.35 7.16 -33.26
N SER A 279 -1.95 5.94 -33.63
CA SER A 279 -0.92 5.19 -32.91
C SER A 279 0.46 5.82 -33.15
N ALA A 280 1.22 6.07 -32.08
CA ALA A 280 2.60 6.53 -32.15
C ALA A 280 3.36 6.29 -30.83
N ILE A 281 4.65 5.99 -30.94
CA ILE A 281 5.61 5.94 -29.82
C ILE A 281 6.56 7.11 -29.96
N PHE A 282 6.76 7.88 -28.89
CA PHE A 282 7.68 9.02 -28.86
C PHE A 282 8.85 8.69 -27.92
N TYR A 283 9.85 7.99 -28.46
CA TYR A 283 11.05 7.60 -27.74
C TYR A 283 11.91 8.83 -27.37
N LYS A 284 12.58 8.77 -26.21
CA LYS A 284 13.39 9.86 -25.66
C LYS A 284 14.89 9.66 -25.82
N ASP A 285 15.32 8.43 -25.96
CA ASP A 285 16.72 8.04 -26.07
C ASP A 285 16.84 6.85 -27.04
N THR A 286 18.07 6.41 -27.31
CA THR A 286 18.33 5.33 -28.27
C THR A 286 18.02 3.93 -27.73
N GLN A 287 17.77 3.79 -26.44
CA GLN A 287 17.41 2.51 -25.83
C GLN A 287 15.90 2.24 -25.99
N GLN A 288 15.10 3.31 -25.98
CA GLN A 288 13.66 3.30 -26.29
C GLN A 288 13.36 3.18 -27.78
#